data_AF-A0A0C9TC64-F1
#
_entry.id   AF-A0A0C9TC64-F1
#
_cell.length_a   1.000
_cell.length_b   1.000
_cell.length_c   1.000
_cell.angle_alpha   90.00
_cell.angle_beta   90.00
_cell.angle_gamma   90.00
#
_symmetry.space_group_name_H-M   'P 1'
#
loop_
_entity.id
_entity.type
_entity.pdbx_description
1 polymer ?
#
loop_
_entity_poly.entity_id
_entity_poly.type
_entity_poly.pdbx_seq_one_letter_code
_entity_poly.pdbx_strand_id
1 'polypeptide(L)'
;LLLLHTMGNLSISNDIKECALRLWEIGWMVDDICFAFGVSRSSLYRWEAIFNELSMVTRPPSPLRGPTRILTRALLMACEGLFAEESDLYLDEVVTWLALVHDIQISSATLSRNLREVGLT
;
A
#
# COMPACT_ATOMS: atom_id res chain seq x y z
N LEU A 1 31.42 -10.98 -19.97
CA LEU A 1 30.97 -11.98 -18.97
C LEU A 1 31.00 -11.35 -17.60
N LEU A 2 29.84 -10.97 -17.06
CA LEU A 2 29.36 -11.38 -15.73
C LEU A 2 28.08 -10.62 -15.38
N LEU A 3 26.99 -11.40 -15.40
CA LEU A 3 25.77 -11.27 -14.61
C LEU A 3 24.97 -9.96 -14.74
N LEU A 4 24.02 -10.00 -15.69
CA LEU A 4 22.65 -9.52 -15.47
C LEU A 4 22.11 -10.20 -14.21
N HIS A 5 22.50 -9.69 -13.03
CA HIS A 5 21.88 -10.05 -11.78
C HIS A 5 20.46 -9.50 -11.85
N THR A 6 19.51 -10.38 -12.14
CA THR A 6 18.08 -10.14 -11.97
C THR A 6 17.89 -9.46 -10.62
N MET A 7 17.63 -8.16 -10.63
CA MET A 7 17.37 -7.39 -9.43
C MET A 7 16.01 -7.82 -8.92
N GLY A 8 16.00 -8.86 -8.08
CA GLY A 8 14.92 -9.07 -7.14
C GLY A 8 14.70 -7.77 -6.35
N ASN A 9 13.48 -7.58 -5.84
CA ASN A 9 13.08 -6.38 -5.09
C ASN A 9 13.90 -6.24 -3.80
N LEU A 10 15.15 -5.80 -3.92
CA LEU A 10 16.10 -5.55 -2.85
C LEU A 10 15.91 -4.09 -2.44
N SER A 11 15.61 -3.87 -1.16
CA SER A 11 15.50 -2.54 -0.59
C SER A 11 16.89 -1.89 -0.57
N ILE A 12 17.19 -1.09 -1.59
CA ILE A 12 18.39 -0.25 -1.59
C ILE A 12 18.24 0.79 -0.48
N SER A 13 19.28 0.91 0.36
CA SER A 13 19.30 1.82 1.50
C SER A 13 19.19 3.28 1.07
N ASN A 14 18.65 4.12 1.94
CA ASN A 14 18.38 5.53 1.60
C ASN A 14 19.66 6.36 1.47
N ASP A 15 20.69 6.05 2.25
CA ASP A 15 22.03 6.65 2.16
C ASP A 15 22.65 6.44 0.76
N ILE A 16 22.50 5.26 0.18
CA ILE A 16 22.97 4.98 -1.20
C ILE A 16 22.25 5.86 -2.21
N LYS A 17 20.93 6.03 -2.07
CA LYS A 17 20.14 6.86 -2.98
C LYS A 17 20.49 8.34 -2.86
N GLU A 18 20.64 8.84 -1.63
CA GLU A 18 21.05 10.22 -1.35
C GLU A 18 22.45 10.50 -1.91
N CYS A 19 23.40 9.59 -1.69
CA CYS A 19 24.76 9.73 -2.20
C CYS A 19 24.79 9.72 -3.73
N ALA A 20 24.05 8.81 -4.38
CA ALA A 20 23.95 8.73 -5.83
C ALA A 20 23.34 10.01 -6.45
N LEU A 21 22.29 10.57 -5.84
CA LEU A 21 21.67 11.81 -6.31
C LEU A 21 22.59 13.02 -6.12
N ARG A 22 23.32 13.10 -5.00
CA ARG A 22 24.32 14.17 -4.78
C ARG A 22 25.44 14.12 -5.81
N LEU A 23 25.96 12.93 -6.11
CA LEU A 23 27.01 12.78 -7.13
C LEU A 23 26.51 13.22 -8.50
N TRP A 24 25.27 12.89 -8.83
CA TRP A 24 24.64 13.37 -10.06
C TRP A 24 24.48 14.90 -10.07
N GLU A 25 24.01 15.51 -8.98
CA GLU A 25 23.88 16.97 -8.87
C GLU A 25 25.22 17.70 -9.06
N ILE A 26 26.32 17.11 -8.57
CA ILE A 26 27.69 17.64 -8.72
C ILE A 26 28.23 17.45 -10.16
N GLY A 27 27.49 16.73 -11.02
CA GLY A 27 27.80 16.56 -12.44
C GLY A 27 28.53 15.27 -12.81
N TRP A 28 28.52 14.26 -11.94
CA TRP A 28 29.07 12.94 -12.28
C TRP A 28 28.26 12.24 -13.36
N MET A 29 28.94 11.44 -14.18
CA MET A 29 28.29 10.66 -15.22
C MET A 29 27.46 9.53 -14.60
N VAL A 30 26.22 9.39 -15.11
CA VAL A 30 25.26 8.36 -14.70
C VAL A 30 25.87 6.96 -14.74
N ASP A 31 26.72 6.67 -15.73
CA ASP A 31 27.41 5.38 -15.87
C ASP A 31 28.38 5.08 -14.75
N ASP A 32 29.17 6.08 -14.34
CA ASP A 32 30.15 5.93 -13.25
C ASP A 32 29.43 5.75 -11.91
N ILE A 33 28.33 6.46 -11.70
CA ILE A 33 27.47 6.31 -10.51
C ILE A 33 26.86 4.91 -10.49
N CYS A 34 26.28 4.46 -11.60
CA CYS A 34 25.66 3.14 -11.70
C CYS A 34 26.68 2.00 -11.46
N PHE A 35 27.89 2.16 -12.00
CA PHE A 35 28.99 1.23 -11.76
C PHE A 35 29.43 1.21 -10.29
N ALA A 36 29.60 2.39 -9.67
CA ALA A 36 30.06 2.51 -8.29
C ALA A 36 29.08 1.94 -7.26
N PHE A 37 27.77 2.13 -7.46
CA PHE A 37 26.74 1.64 -6.54
C PHE A 37 26.14 0.27 -6.93
N GLY A 38 26.50 -0.28 -8.10
CA GLY A 38 25.94 -1.54 -8.59
C GLY A 38 24.44 -1.45 -8.88
N VAL A 39 23.97 -0.29 -9.36
CA VAL A 39 22.56 0.00 -9.61
C VAL A 39 22.29 0.21 -11.09
N SER A 40 21.06 -0.06 -11.51
CA SER A 40 20.65 0.21 -12.89
C SER A 40 20.43 1.71 -13.12
N ARG A 41 20.70 2.18 -14.35
CA ARG A 41 20.35 3.56 -14.77
C ARG A 41 18.86 3.85 -14.53
N SER A 42 17.99 2.87 -14.78
CA SER A 42 16.55 2.97 -14.56
C SER A 42 16.18 3.25 -13.10
N SER A 43 16.89 2.64 -12.14
CA SER A 43 16.71 2.92 -10.71
C SER A 43 17.12 4.35 -10.37
N LEU A 44 18.24 4.80 -10.92
CA LEU A 44 18.79 6.13 -10.68
C LEU A 44 17.86 7.23 -11.22
N TYR A 45 17.39 7.12 -12.47
CA TYR A 45 16.38 8.02 -13.04
C TYR A 45 15.09 8.05 -12.22
N ARG A 46 14.66 6.89 -11.70
CA ARG A 46 13.45 6.81 -10.87
C ARG A 46 13.62 7.56 -9.55
N TRP A 47 14.80 7.50 -8.94
CA TRP A 47 15.08 8.24 -7.71
C TRP A 47 15.13 9.75 -7.96
N GLU A 48 15.74 10.19 -9.05
CA GLU A 48 15.78 11.60 -9.44
C GLU A 48 14.36 12.13 -9.70
N ALA A 49 13.53 11.39 -10.44
CA ALA A 49 12.15 11.77 -10.70
C ALA A 49 11.34 11.92 -9.40
N ILE A 50 11.48 10.97 -8.47
CA ILE A 50 10.82 11.04 -7.15
C ILE A 50 11.35 12.22 -6.33
N PHE A 51 12.66 12.46 -6.35
CA PHE A 51 13.29 13.56 -5.62
C PHE A 51 12.85 14.93 -6.18
N ASN A 52 12.75 15.08 -7.49
CA ASN A 52 12.30 16.32 -8.12
C ASN A 52 10.79 16.58 -7.87
N GLU A 53 9.97 15.53 -7.80
CA GLU A 53 8.54 15.65 -7.52
C GLU A 53 8.22 15.94 -6.06
N LEU A 54 8.99 15.37 -5.12
CA LEU A 54 8.62 15.34 -3.69
C LEU A 54 9.66 15.98 -2.76
N SER A 55 10.80 16.43 -3.28
CA SER A 55 11.99 16.86 -2.51
C SER A 55 12.44 15.82 -1.47
N MET A 56 12.07 14.55 -1.68
CA MET A 56 12.34 13.44 -0.78
C MET A 56 12.93 12.29 -1.60
N VAL A 57 14.03 11.72 -1.11
CA VAL A 57 14.68 10.55 -1.74
C VAL A 57 13.85 9.28 -1.54
N THR A 58 12.91 9.31 -0.60
CA THR A 58 11.93 8.26 -0.37
C THR A 58 10.58 8.65 -0.94
N ARG A 59 9.99 7.73 -1.72
CA ARG A 59 8.56 7.81 -2.01
C ARG A 59 7.82 7.67 -0.68
N PRO A 60 6.91 8.60 -0.31
CA PRO A 60 6.05 8.39 0.83
C PRO A 60 5.32 7.06 0.66
N PRO A 61 5.06 6.31 1.74
CA PRO A 61 4.28 5.09 1.65
C PRO A 61 3.00 5.42 0.88
N SER A 62 2.70 4.63 -0.16
CA SER A 62 1.47 4.80 -0.92
C SER A 62 0.31 4.86 0.07
N PRO A 63 -0.56 5.88 0.01
CA PRO A 63 -1.64 6.05 0.98
C PRO A 63 -2.58 4.84 1.04
N LEU A 64 -2.54 4.01 0.00
CA LEU A 64 -3.29 2.76 -0.11
C LEU A 64 -2.33 1.59 0.14
N ARG A 65 -2.20 1.17 1.40
CA ARG A 65 -1.72 -0.18 1.74
C ARG A 65 -2.93 -1.04 2.08
N GLY A 66 -3.33 -1.87 1.12
CA GLY A 66 -4.34 -2.92 1.30
C GLY A 66 -5.55 -2.78 0.38
N PRO A 67 -6.32 -3.86 0.18
CA PRO A 67 -7.60 -3.79 -0.52
C PRO A 67 -8.48 -2.73 0.16
N THR A 68 -9.11 -1.87 -0.63
CA THR A 68 -10.21 -1.02 -0.16
C THR A 68 -11.17 -1.87 0.65
N ARG A 69 -11.42 -1.50 1.92
CA ARG A 69 -12.42 -2.16 2.77
C ARG A 69 -13.67 -2.36 1.94
N ILE A 70 -14.07 -3.61 1.73
CA ILE A 70 -15.28 -3.95 0.97
C ILE A 70 -16.50 -3.26 1.63
N LEU A 71 -16.43 -3.04 2.96
CA LEU A 71 -17.39 -2.25 3.71
C LEU A 71 -16.89 -0.81 3.87
N THR A 72 -17.54 0.10 3.15
CA THR A 72 -17.40 1.54 3.33
C THR A 72 -17.77 1.94 4.77
N ARG A 73 -17.24 3.05 5.29
CA ARG A 73 -17.61 3.64 6.59
C ARG A 73 -19.12 3.69 6.82
N ALA A 74 -19.90 4.02 5.78
CA ALA A 74 -21.35 4.07 5.82
C ALA A 74 -22.00 2.73 6.17
N LEU A 75 -21.46 1.62 5.64
CA LEU A 75 -21.95 0.28 5.94
C LEU A 75 -21.60 -0.16 7.35
N LEU A 76 -20.43 0.21 7.84
CA LEU A 76 -20.06 -0.04 9.23
C LEU A 76 -21.02 0.66 10.20
N MET A 77 -21.36 1.93 9.95
CA MET A 77 -22.36 2.64 10.77
C MET A 77 -23.76 2.01 10.67
N ALA A 78 -24.13 1.47 9.51
CA ALA A 78 -25.41 0.81 9.31
C ALA A 78 -25.45 -0.54 10.08
N CYS A 79 -24.36 -1.30 10.06
CA CYS A 79 -24.21 -2.50 10.90
C CYS A 79 -24.22 -2.17 12.40
N GLU A 80 -23.55 -1.09 12.83
CA GLU A 80 -23.57 -0.63 14.23
C GLU A 80 -24.99 -0.28 14.68
N GLY A 81 -25.77 0.42 13.84
CA GLY A 81 -27.17 0.71 14.12
C GLY A 81 -28.03 -0.55 14.25
N LEU A 82 -27.81 -1.52 13.36
CA LEU A 82 -28.52 -2.80 13.40
C LEU A 82 -28.21 -3.59 14.68
N PHE A 83 -26.93 -3.68 15.08
CA PHE A 83 -26.53 -4.33 16.34
C PHE A 83 -27.00 -3.57 17.60
N ALA A 84 -27.21 -2.26 17.51
CA ALA A 84 -27.74 -1.47 18.62
C ALA A 84 -29.25 -1.68 18.82
N GLU A 85 -29.98 -1.98 17.74
CA GLU A 85 -31.41 -2.29 17.77
C GLU A 85 -31.66 -3.76 18.15
N GLU A 86 -30.88 -4.68 17.60
CA GLU A 86 -30.98 -6.13 17.84
C GLU A 86 -29.57 -6.74 18.07
N SER A 87 -29.18 -6.85 19.34
CA SER A 87 -27.84 -7.31 19.73
C SER A 87 -27.63 -8.83 19.59
N ASP A 88 -28.67 -9.59 19.30
CA ASP A 88 -28.68 -11.06 19.19
C ASP A 88 -28.62 -11.59 17.75
N LEU A 89 -28.53 -10.69 16.76
CA LEU A 89 -28.44 -11.06 15.35
C LEU A 89 -27.21 -11.92 15.04
N TYR A 90 -27.46 -13.02 14.35
CA TYR A 90 -26.41 -13.90 13.84
C TYR A 90 -25.74 -13.30 12.59
N LEU A 91 -24.49 -13.70 12.38
CA LEU A 91 -23.65 -13.13 11.32
C LEU A 91 -24.20 -13.40 9.90
N ASP A 92 -24.90 -14.51 9.70
CA ASP A 92 -25.60 -14.86 8.45
C ASP A 92 -26.87 -14.03 8.22
N GLU A 93 -27.56 -13.63 9.29
CA GLU A 93 -28.68 -12.68 9.22
C GLU A 93 -28.20 -11.30 8.79
N VAL A 94 -27.07 -10.83 9.32
CA VAL A 94 -26.44 -9.56 8.90
C VAL A 94 -25.97 -9.62 7.44
N VAL A 95 -25.43 -10.75 6.99
CA VAL A 95 -25.10 -10.96 5.55
C VAL A 95 -26.36 -10.89 4.69
N THR A 96 -27.46 -11.50 5.15
CA THR A 96 -28.74 -11.49 4.43
C THR A 96 -29.33 -10.08 4.37
N TRP A 97 -29.26 -9.33 5.46
CA TRP A 97 -29.69 -7.95 5.52
C TRP A 97 -28.87 -7.04 4.59
N LEU A 98 -27.53 -7.20 4.57
CA LEU A 98 -26.65 -6.47 3.64
C LEU A 98 -26.96 -6.77 2.18
N ALA A 99 -27.30 -8.02 1.86
CA ALA A 99 -27.72 -8.42 0.52
C ALA A 99 -29.07 -7.80 0.12
N LEU A 100 -30.05 -7.76 1.03
CA LEU A 100 -31.41 -7.29 0.73
C LEU A 100 -31.55 -5.76 0.73
N VAL A 101 -30.90 -5.08 1.68
CA VAL A 101 -31.08 -3.63 1.89
C VAL A 101 -30.04 -2.81 1.13
N HIS A 102 -28.83 -3.34 1.01
CA HIS A 102 -27.70 -2.60 0.43
C HIS A 102 -27.19 -3.18 -0.89
N ASP A 103 -27.75 -4.29 -1.39
CA ASP A 103 -27.32 -5.02 -2.59
C ASP A 103 -25.83 -5.42 -2.53
N ILE A 104 -25.34 -5.75 -1.33
CA ILE A 104 -23.94 -6.11 -1.11
C ILE A 104 -23.84 -7.59 -0.77
N GLN A 105 -23.29 -8.34 -1.72
CA GLN A 105 -22.94 -9.74 -1.54
C GLN A 105 -21.55 -9.85 -0.89
N ILE A 106 -21.50 -10.18 0.40
CA ILE A 106 -20.25 -10.51 1.10
C ILE A 106 -20.35 -11.87 1.77
N SER A 107 -19.21 -12.55 1.90
CA SER A 107 -19.14 -13.78 2.70
C SER A 107 -19.16 -13.45 4.20
N SER A 108 -19.77 -14.34 4.98
CA SER A 108 -19.78 -14.27 6.45
C SER A 108 -18.35 -14.14 7.04
N ALA A 109 -17.37 -14.88 6.49
CA ALA A 109 -15.96 -14.75 6.88
C ALA A 109 -15.37 -13.36 6.62
N THR A 110 -15.78 -12.70 5.53
CA THR A 110 -15.34 -11.33 5.22
C THR A 110 -15.98 -10.32 6.16
N LEU A 111 -17.28 -10.49 6.45
CA LEU A 111 -17.98 -9.65 7.43
C LEU A 111 -17.36 -9.78 8.83
N SER A 112 -17.13 -11.00 9.32
CA SER A 112 -16.48 -11.27 10.61
C SER A 112 -15.11 -10.60 10.71
N ARG A 113 -14.27 -10.73 9.67
CA ARG A 113 -12.96 -10.06 9.65
C ARG A 113 -13.09 -8.54 9.74
N ASN A 114 -14.03 -7.95 9.01
CA ASN A 114 -14.28 -6.51 9.03
C ASN A 114 -14.78 -6.04 10.40
N LEU A 115 -15.68 -6.77 11.05
CA LEU A 115 -16.21 -6.42 12.38
C LEU A 115 -15.12 -6.50 13.46
N ARG A 116 -14.27 -7.54 13.41
CA ARG A 116 -13.12 -7.69 14.31
C ARG A 116 -12.08 -6.59 14.15
N GLU A 117 -11.84 -6.12 12.93
CA GLU A 117 -10.94 -4.98 12.67
C GLU A 117 -11.49 -3.65 13.22
N VAL A 118 -12.80 -3.55 13.44
CA VAL A 118 -13.48 -2.35 13.96
C VAL A 118 -13.76 -2.47 15.47
N GLY A 119 -13.55 -3.64 16.07
CA GLY A 119 -13.71 -3.89 17.50
C GLY A 119 -15.14 -4.16 17.95
N LEU A 120 -16.02 -4.58 17.03
CA LEU A 120 -17.43 -4.86 17.31
C LEU A 120 -17.69 -6.32 17.73
N THR A 121 -16.74 -7.23 17.48
CA THR A 121 -16.73 -8.65 17.86
C THR A 121 -15.30 -9.10 18.13
#